data_AF-A0AAV6BNJ3-F1
#
_entry.id   AF-A0AAV6BNJ3-F1
#
_cell.length_a   1.000
_cell.length_b   1.000
_cell.length_c   1.000
_cell.angle_alpha   90.00
_cell.angle_beta   90.00
_cell.angle_gamma   90.00
#
_symmetry.space_group_name_H-M   'P 1'
#
loop_
_entity.id
_entity.type
_entity.pdbx_description
1 polymer ?
#
loop_
_entity_poly.entity_id
_entity_poly.type
_entity_poly.pdbx_seq_one_letter_code
_entity_poly.pdbx_strand_id
1 'polypeptide(L)'
;MPPSTMAELIHEFTTQVKDRDAGVYVVQAWGRRMEDERWEGWLVFLPLARGFARRTGRETTQANLEAIAYWVTGLEPVYLEGALDRSYPLRLDAAA
;
A
#
# COMPACT_ATOMS: atom_id res chain seq x y z
N MET A 1 -24.30 13.20 1.91
CA MET A 1 -23.18 12.89 0.98
C MET A 1 -22.52 11.65 1.51
N PRO A 2 -22.32 10.56 0.76
CA PRO A 2 -21.53 9.45 1.29
C PRO A 2 -20.10 9.98 1.53
N PRO A 3 -19.48 9.72 2.69
CA PRO A 3 -18.06 10.04 2.86
C PRO A 3 -17.31 9.26 1.80
N SER A 4 -16.53 9.96 0.97
CA SER A 4 -15.77 9.37 -0.13
C SER A 4 -14.87 8.26 0.41
N THR A 5 -15.27 7.00 0.20
CA THR A 5 -14.51 5.76 0.48
C THR A 5 -13.35 5.60 -0.50
N MET A 6 -12.74 6.70 -0.94
CA MET A 6 -11.70 6.71 -1.95
C MET A 6 -10.37 6.40 -1.30
N ALA A 7 -9.58 5.57 -1.95
CA ALA A 7 -8.20 5.34 -1.51
C ALA A 7 -7.34 6.55 -1.88
N GLU A 8 -6.52 6.99 -0.94
CA GLU A 8 -5.62 8.13 -1.09
C GLU A 8 -4.17 7.66 -0.93
N LEU A 9 -3.29 8.16 -1.80
CA LEU A 9 -1.85 7.94 -1.67
C LEU A 9 -1.34 8.80 -0.51
N ILE A 10 -0.88 8.16 0.55
CA ILE A 10 -0.38 8.84 1.75
C ILE A 10 1.10 9.15 1.62
N HIS A 11 1.85 8.20 1.07
CA HIS A 11 3.29 8.33 0.91
C HIS A 11 3.81 7.40 -0.16
N GLU A 12 4.79 7.87 -0.92
CA GLU A 12 5.58 7.04 -1.82
C GLU A 12 6.99 6.90 -1.24
N PHE A 13 7.41 5.65 -1.03
CA PHE A 13 8.75 5.37 -0.55
C PHE A 13 9.75 5.54 -1.69
N THR A 14 10.81 6.29 -1.43
CA THR A 14 11.95 6.40 -2.34
C THR A 14 12.81 5.13 -2.35
N THR A 15 12.67 4.30 -1.31
CA THR A 15 13.36 3.00 -1.23
C THR A 15 12.67 1.99 -2.12
N GLN A 16 13.44 1.40 -3.03
CA GLN A 16 12.99 0.33 -3.89
C GLN A 16 13.21 -1.02 -3.21
N VAL A 17 12.20 -1.88 -3.24
CA VAL A 17 12.30 -3.25 -2.73
C VAL A 17 12.46 -4.22 -3.88
N LYS A 18 13.27 -5.26 -3.68
CA LYS A 18 13.49 -6.30 -4.69
C LYS A 18 12.79 -7.57 -4.24
N ASP A 19 11.91 -8.08 -5.09
CA ASP A 19 11.47 -9.45 -4.98
C ASP A 19 12.58 -10.38 -5.48
N ARG A 20 12.73 -11.54 -4.85
CA ARG A 20 13.78 -12.51 -5.20
C ARG A 20 13.66 -13.02 -6.64
N ASP A 21 12.44 -13.07 -7.18
CA ASP A 21 12.13 -13.61 -8.51
C ASP A 21 11.41 -12.59 -9.41
N ALA A 22 10.65 -11.66 -8.84
CA ALA A 22 9.68 -10.84 -9.56
C ALA A 22 10.10 -9.39 -9.85
N GLY A 23 11.37 -9.03 -9.61
CA GLY A 23 11.95 -7.75 -9.99
C GLY A 23 11.91 -6.65 -8.91
N VAL A 24 12.15 -5.41 -9.34
CA VAL A 24 12.23 -4.24 -8.44
C VAL A 24 10.88 -3.52 -8.41
N TYR A 25 10.42 -3.17 -7.21
CA TYR A 25 9.16 -2.48 -6.97
C TYR A 25 9.37 -1.16 -6.25
N VAL A 26 8.61 -0.15 -6.65
CA VAL A 26 8.37 1.07 -5.85
C VAL A 26 7.24 0.79 -4.88
N VAL A 27 7.41 1.21 -3.62
CA VAL A 27 6.41 1.00 -2.58
C VAL A 27 5.61 2.28 -2.37
N GLN A 28 4.30 2.15 -2.30
CA GLN A 28 3.38 3.23 -1.98
C GLN A 28 2.50 2.83 -0.80
N ALA A 29 2.38 3.71 0.19
CA ALA A 29 1.41 3.59 1.26
C ALA A 29 0.11 4.29 0.87
N TRP A 30 -0.97 3.52 0.90
CA TRP A 30 -2.32 4.00 0.60
C TRP A 30 -3.17 3.91 1.86
N GLY A 31 -4.11 4.85 1.97
CA GLY A 31 -5.04 4.95 3.08
C GLY A 31 -6.46 5.13 2.56
N ARG A 32 -7.45 4.62 3.29
CA ARG A 32 -8.86 4.86 2.99
C ARG A 32 -9.67 5.01 4.25
N ARG A 33 -10.60 5.96 4.24
CA ARG A 33 -11.62 6.08 5.27
C ARG A 33 -12.66 4.98 5.14
N MET A 34 -12.87 4.26 6.23
CA MET A 34 -13.84 3.20 6.40
C MET A 34 -15.20 3.77 6.84
N GLU A 35 -16.24 2.93 6.80
CA GLU A 35 -17.61 3.29 7.19
C GLU A 35 -17.74 3.65 8.68
N ASP A 36 -16.85 3.10 9.52
CA ASP A 36 -16.78 3.36 10.97
C ASP A 36 -15.92 4.58 11.32
N GLU A 37 -15.71 5.47 10.36
CA GLU A 37 -14.88 6.68 10.43
C GLU A 37 -13.38 6.46 10.65
N ARG A 38 -12.93 5.20 10.85
CA ARG A 38 -11.51 4.87 10.95
C ARG A 38 -10.86 4.87 9.58
N TRP A 39 -9.54 4.79 9.59
CA TRP A 39 -8.72 4.70 8.41
C TRP A 39 -8.02 3.36 8.35
N GLU A 40 -8.10 2.68 7.23
CA GLU A 40 -7.24 1.54 6.95
C GLU A 40 -6.03 1.97 6.13
N GLY A 41 -4.88 1.34 6.40
CA GLY A 41 -3.64 1.55 5.65
C GLY A 41 -3.15 0.24 5.04
N TRP A 42 -2.65 0.29 3.81
CA TRP A 42 -2.01 -0.83 3.13
C TRP A 42 -0.86 -0.35 2.24
N LEU A 43 -0.07 -1.30 1.76
CA LEU A 43 1.05 -1.06 0.87
C LEU A 43 0.72 -1.57 -0.54
N VAL A 44 1.12 -0.81 -1.54
CA VAL A 44 1.02 -1.13 -2.96
C VAL A 44 2.43 -1.15 -3.52
N PHE A 45 2.76 -2.20 -4.25
CA PHE A 45 4.04 -2.41 -4.90
C PHE A 45 3.84 -2.27 -6.41
N LEU A 46 4.44 -1.25 -6.98
CA LEU A 46 4.41 -0.99 -8.42
C LEU A 46 5.71 -1.51 -9.05
N PRO A 47 5.65 -2.44 -10.02
CA PRO A 47 6.85 -2.93 -10.67
C PRO A 47 7.48 -1.81 -11.51
N LEU A 48 8.79 -1.60 -11.37
CA LEU A 48 9.56 -0.66 -12.20
C LEU A 48 9.75 -1.18 -13.63
N ALA A 49 9.73 -2.50 -13.80
CA ALA A 49 9.81 -3.18 -15.08
C ALA A 49 8.45 -3.82 -15.43
N ARG A 50 8.43 -4.67 -16.46
CA ARG A 50 7.23 -5.45 -16.79
C ARG A 50 6.84 -6.34 -15.60
N GLY A 51 5.57 -6.27 -15.20
CA GLY A 51 5.02 -7.06 -14.10
C GLY A 51 3.61 -6.61 -13.74
N PHE A 52 3.05 -7.23 -12.72
CA PHE A 52 1.76 -6.83 -12.14
C PHE A 52 2.01 -6.04 -10.87
N ALA A 53 1.22 -4.97 -10.67
CA ALA A 53 1.14 -4.32 -9.37
C ALA A 53 0.71 -5.35 -8.33
N ARG A 54 1.25 -5.24 -7.12
CA ARG A 54 0.86 -6.06 -5.97
C ARG A 54 0.37 -5.15 -4.86
N ARG A 55 -0.46 -5.68 -3.97
CA ARG A 55 -0.81 -4.98 -2.74
C ARG A 55 -0.86 -5.92 -1.56
N THR A 56 -0.66 -5.37 -0.37
CA THR A 56 -0.99 -6.08 0.86
C THR A 56 -2.49 -6.03 1.13
N GLY A 57 -2.92 -6.83 2.09
CA GLY A 57 -4.21 -6.61 2.76
C GLY A 57 -4.15 -5.36 3.62
N ARG A 58 -5.09 -5.23 4.55
CA ARG A 58 -5.03 -4.17 5.56
C ARG A 58 -3.84 -4.41 6.49
N GLU A 59 -2.87 -3.51 6.49
CA GLU A 59 -1.68 -3.55 7.35
C GLU A 59 -1.97 -2.92 8.71
N THR A 60 -2.74 -1.81 8.72
CA THR A 60 -3.09 -1.11 9.95
C THR A 60 -4.50 -0.54 9.88
N THR A 61 -5.08 -0.28 11.05
CA THR A 61 -6.32 0.48 11.22
C THR A 61 -6.05 1.58 12.23
N GLN A 62 -6.25 2.82 11.82
CA GLN A 62 -5.97 4.01 12.61
C GLN A 62 -7.23 4.85 12.77
N ALA A 63 -7.24 5.73 13.77
CA ALA A 63 -8.39 6.59 14.04
C ALA A 63 -8.55 7.70 12.98
N ASN A 64 -7.46 8.17 12.37
CA ASN A 64 -7.45 9.28 11.43
C ASN A 64 -6.29 9.16 10.43
N LEU A 65 -6.29 10.05 9.43
CA LEU A 65 -5.28 10.13 8.38
C LEU A 65 -3.87 10.43 8.92
N GLU A 66 -3.76 11.32 9.91
CA GLU A 66 -2.47 11.69 10.52
C GLU A 66 -1.78 10.49 11.16
N ALA A 67 -2.54 9.61 11.80
CA ALA A 67 -2.03 8.37 12.37
C ALA A 67 -1.59 7.35 11.29
N ILE A 68 -2.21 7.35 10.10
CA ILE A 68 -1.70 6.59 8.95
C ILE A 68 -0.39 7.21 8.47
N ALA A 69 -0.34 8.53 8.28
CA ALA A 69 0.89 9.22 7.86
C ALA A 69 2.05 8.96 8.82
N TYR A 70 1.78 8.96 10.13
CA TYR A 70 2.77 8.61 11.15
C TYR A 70 3.20 7.13 11.09
N TRP A 71 2.27 6.20 10.87
CA TRP A 71 2.61 4.79 10.70
C TRP A 71 3.59 4.57 9.54
N VAL A 72 3.39 5.25 8.41
CA VAL A 72 4.26 5.15 7.24
C VAL A 72 5.69 5.56 7.57
N THR A 73 5.90 6.62 8.36
CA THR A 73 7.27 7.09 8.67
C THR A 73 8.05 6.10 9.52
N GLY A 74 7.37 5.18 10.22
CA GLY A 74 7.97 4.09 10.99
C GLY A 74 8.29 2.83 10.17
N LEU A 75 7.98 2.79 8.88
CA LEU A 75 8.23 1.61 8.04
C LEU A 75 9.67 1.57 7.53
N GLU A 76 10.43 0.59 8.01
CA GLU A 76 11.80 0.35 7.58
C GLU A 76 11.86 -0.54 6.33
N PRO A 77 12.95 -0.46 5.53
CA PRO A 77 13.11 -1.26 4.30
C PRO A 77 12.88 -2.76 4.51
N VAL A 78 13.36 -3.33 5.62
CA VAL A 78 13.18 -4.75 5.96
C VAL A 78 11.70 -5.14 6.13
N TYR A 79 10.88 -4.22 6.65
CA TYR A 79 9.44 -4.44 6.77
C TYR A 79 8.78 -4.45 5.39
N LEU A 80 9.21 -3.55 4.49
CA LEU A 80 8.68 -3.45 3.13
C LEU A 80 9.01 -4.71 2.31
N GLU A 81 10.20 -5.30 2.49
CA GLU A 81 10.58 -6.57 1.87
C GLU A 81 9.69 -7.72 2.36
N GLY A 82 9.49 -7.83 3.67
CA GLY A 82 8.55 -8.81 4.24
C GLY A 82 7.10 -8.55 3.82
N ALA A 83 6.74 -7.30 3.53
CA ALA A 83 5.42 -6.90 3.04
C ALA A 83 5.18 -7.31 1.60
N LEU A 84 6.22 -7.26 0.78
CA LEU A 84 6.20 -7.74 -0.59
C LEU A 84 5.97 -9.25 -0.65
N ASP A 85 6.61 -10.02 0.22
CA ASP A 85 6.47 -11.49 0.28
C ASP A 85 5.02 -11.93 0.59
N ARG A 86 4.34 -11.22 1.50
CA ARG A 86 2.91 -11.44 1.82
C ARG A 86 1.93 -10.76 0.87
N SER A 87 2.43 -9.97 -0.08
CA SER A 87 1.57 -9.24 -1.02
C SER A 87 0.96 -10.19 -2.04
N TYR A 88 -0.21 -9.82 -2.55
CA TYR A 88 -0.87 -10.55 -3.62
C TYR A 88 -1.03 -9.66 -4.86
N PRO A 89 -1.11 -10.26 -6.06
CA PRO A 89 -1.34 -9.51 -7.28
C PRO A 89 -2.57 -8.62 -7.15
N LEU A 90 -2.39 -7.34 -7.41
CA LEU A 90 -3.49 -6.41 -7.56
C LEU A 90 -4.17 -6.77 -8.89
N ARG A 91 -5.28 -7.49 -8.80
CA ARG A 91 -6.17 -7.65 -9.95
C ARG A 91 -6.76 -6.28 -10.24
N LEU A 92 -6.14 -5.59 -11.19
CA LEU A 92 -6.82 -4.52 -11.92
C LEU A 92 -7.87 -5.24 -12.75
N ASP A 93 -9.11 -5.24 -12.26
CA ASP A 93 -10.25 -5.56 -13.11
C ASP A 93 -10.25 -4.51 -14.21
N ALA A 94 -9.64 -4.85 -15.35
CA ALA A 94 -9.73 -4.03 -16.54
C ALA A 94 -11.23 -3.92 -16.84
N ALA A 95 -11.77 -2.70 -16.71
CA ALA A 95 -13.11 -2.41 -17.18
C ALA A 95 -13.16 -2.84 -18.66
N ALA A 96 -13.97 -3.87 -18.93
CA ALA A 96 -14.27 -4.37 -20.26
C ALA A 96 -15.14 -3.39 -21.04
#